data_AF-A0A8T5H429-F1
#
_entry.id   AF-A0A8T5H429-F1
#
_cell.length_a   1.000
_cell.length_b   1.000
_cell.length_c   1.000
_cell.angle_alpha   90.00
_cell.angle_beta   90.00
_cell.angle_gamma   90.00
#
_symmetry.space_group_name_H-M   'P 1'
#
loop_
_entity.id
_entity.type
_entity.pdbx_description
1 polymer ?
#
loop_
_entity_poly.entity_id
_entity_poly.type
_entity_poly.pdbx_seq_one_letter_code
_entity_poly.pdbx_strand_id
1 'polypeptide(L)' 'MLSDGENKMEMVLPMLVTDAMQILEKEGKHPGEDFTKKVRTALIKIISEFPDIEEDIWDDERKKKILMRLCPLIDL' A
#
# COMPACT_ATOMS: atom_id res chain seq x y z
N MET A 1 18.83 2.73 11.37
CA MET A 1 17.66 2.57 12.25
C MET A 1 16.48 3.09 11.46
N LEU A 2 15.49 2.25 11.18
CA LEU A 2 14.23 2.71 10.59
C LEU A 2 13.47 3.49 11.66
N SER A 3 12.80 4.57 11.27
CA SER A 3 11.85 5.26 12.15
C SER A 3 10.67 4.32 12.51
N ASP A 4 10.00 4.54 13.63
CA ASP A 4 8.84 3.71 14.04
C ASP A 4 7.78 3.62 12.94
N GLY A 5 7.56 4.71 12.19
CA GLY A 5 6.68 4.74 11.03
C GLY A 5 7.13 3.86 9.86
N GLU A 6 8.42 3.84 9.54
CA GLU A 6 8.97 2.94 8.52
C GLU A 6 8.87 1.48 8.94
N ASN A 7 9.04 1.17 10.22
CA ASN A 7 8.97 -0.19 10.72
C ASN A 7 7.53 -0.75 10.64
N LYS A 8 6.55 0.08 10.99
CA LYS A 8 5.12 -0.27 10.85
C LYS A 8 4.69 -0.36 9.39
N MET A 9 5.22 0.52 8.53
CA MET A 9 5.00 0.44 7.09
C MET A 9 5.45 -0.91 6.51
N GLU A 10 6.63 -1.41 6.90
CA GLU A 10 7.13 -2.70 6.42
C GLU A 10 6.25 -3.89 6.88
N MET A 11 5.51 -3.75 7.98
CA MET A 11 4.54 -4.76 8.43
C MET A 11 3.25 -4.75 7.59
N VAL A 12 2.80 -3.60 7.11
CA VAL A 12 1.54 -3.45 6.34
C VAL A 12 1.74 -3.55 4.83
N LEU A 13 2.96 -3.31 4.35
CA LEU A 13 3.31 -3.35 2.94
C LEU A 13 2.92 -4.68 2.26
N PRO A 14 3.21 -5.87 2.82
CA PRO A 14 2.82 -7.14 2.21
C PRO A 14 1.30 -7.30 2.04
N MET A 15 0.53 -6.81 3.02
CA MET A 15 -0.93 -6.84 3.00
C MET A 15 -1.48 -5.94 1.89
N LEU A 16 -1.00 -4.70 1.82
CA LEU A 16 -1.39 -3.75 0.77
C LEU A 16 -0.99 -4.22 -0.63
N VAL A 17 0.18 -4.83 -0.79
CA VAL A 17 0.61 -5.44 -2.05
C VAL A 17 -0.36 -6.54 -2.44
N THR A 18 -0.73 -7.42 -1.51
CA THR A 18 -1.68 -8.51 -1.75
C THR A 18 -3.05 -7.98 -2.19
N ASP A 19 -3.61 -7.00 -1.46
CA ASP A 19 -4.91 -6.41 -1.78
C ASP A 19 -4.89 -5.72 -3.15
N ALA A 20 -3.81 -4.99 -3.44
CA ALA A 20 -3.63 -4.33 -4.73
C ALA A 20 -3.46 -5.35 -5.89
N MET A 21 -2.73 -6.46 -5.67
CA MET A 21 -2.63 -7.54 -6.65
C MET A 21 -3.99 -8.19 -6.92
N GLN A 22 -4.82 -8.42 -5.90
CA GLN A 22 -6.16 -8.96 -6.08
C GLN A 22 -7.08 -8.03 -6.88
N ILE A 23 -6.93 -6.71 -6.71
CA ILE A 23 -7.66 -5.72 -7.52
C ILE A 23 -7.22 -5.81 -8.98
N LEU A 24 -5.91 -5.85 -9.25
CA LEU A 24 -5.37 -6.00 -10.60
C LEU A 24 -5.86 -7.29 -11.27
N GLU A 25 -5.83 -8.41 -10.55
CA GLU A 25 -6.26 -9.69 -11.07
C GLU A 25 -7.74 -9.68 -11.46
N LYS A 26 -8.60 -9.03 -10.65
CA LYS A 26 -10.02 -8.81 -10.99
C LYS A 26 -10.21 -7.95 -12.24
N GLU A 27 -9.29 -7.04 -12.51
CA GLU A 27 -9.26 -6.22 -13.72
C GLU A 27 -8.55 -6.90 -14.91
N GLY A 28 -8.06 -8.13 -14.75
CA GLY A 28 -7.31 -8.85 -15.79
C GLY A 28 -5.90 -8.29 -16.02
N LYS A 29 -5.37 -7.51 -15.07
CA LYS A 29 -4.02 -6.96 -15.11
C LYS A 29 -3.10 -7.83 -14.25
N HIS A 30 -1.89 -8.08 -14.75
CA HIS A 30 -0.85 -8.77 -13.98
C HIS A 30 0.27 -7.78 -13.65
N PRO A 31 0.49 -7.49 -12.35
CA PRO A 31 1.61 -6.65 -11.95
C PRO A 31 2.95 -7.30 -12.32
N GLY A 32 3.88 -6.49 -12.85
CA GLY A 32 5.24 -6.95 -13.15
C GLY A 32 6.11 -7.13 -11.90
N GLU A 33 7.32 -7.65 -12.05
CA GLU A 33 8.26 -7.93 -10.93
C GLU A 33 8.55 -6.71 -10.04
N ASP A 34 8.48 -5.49 -10.59
CA ASP A 34 8.70 -4.24 -9.85
C ASP A 34 7.48 -3.76 -9.04
N PHE A 35 6.34 -4.46 -9.07
CA PHE A 35 5.10 -3.99 -8.47
C PHE A 35 5.22 -3.71 -6.97
N THR A 36 5.79 -4.64 -6.20
CA THR A 36 6.04 -4.46 -4.76
C THR A 36 6.88 -3.20 -4.49
N LYS A 37 7.87 -2.94 -5.34
CA LYS A 37 8.73 -1.74 -5.24
C LYS A 37 7.96 -0.46 -5.58
N LYS A 38 7.06 -0.51 -6.56
CA LYS A 38 6.14 0.60 -6.90
C LYS A 38 5.18 0.88 -5.75
N VAL A 39 4.52 -0.15 -5.21
CA VAL A 39 3.62 -0.04 -4.04
C VAL A 39 4.37 0.57 -2.87
N ARG A 40 5.57 0.08 -2.54
CA ARG A 40 6.40 0.63 -1.47
C ARG A 40 6.73 2.11 -1.68
N THR A 41 7.16 2.47 -2.89
CA THR A 41 7.50 3.86 -3.23
C THR A 41 6.29 4.78 -3.14
N ALA A 42 5.12 4.32 -3.60
CA ALA A 42 3.88 5.06 -3.50
C ALA A 42 3.40 5.17 -2.05
N LEU A 43 3.53 4.12 -1.25
CA LEU A 43 3.18 4.10 0.16
C LEU A 43 4.03 5.11 0.94
N ILE A 44 5.34 5.16 0.72
CA ILE A 44 6.24 6.15 1.34
C ILE A 44 5.82 7.59 0.99
N LYS A 45 5.32 7.84 -0.23
CA LYS A 45 4.85 9.17 -0.61
C LYS A 45 3.59 9.58 0.15
N ILE A 46 2.66 8.66 0.32
CA ILE A 46 1.36 8.96 0.94
C ILE A 46 1.35 8.73 2.45
N ILE A 47 2.34 8.06 3.05
CA ILE A 47 2.33 7.74 4.50
C ILE A 47 2.20 8.98 5.37
N SER A 48 2.79 10.11 4.93
CA SER A 48 2.65 11.40 5.60
C SER A 48 1.22 11.98 5.52
N GLU A 49 0.43 11.58 4.52
CA GLU A 49 -1.00 11.92 4.36
C GLU A 49 -1.91 10.96 5.16
N PHE A 50 -1.39 9.78 5.53
CA PHE A 50 -2.10 8.75 6.29
C PHE A 50 -1.30 8.37 7.54
N PRO A 51 -1.19 9.26 8.55
CA PRO A 51 -0.47 8.95 9.79
C PRO A 51 -1.04 7.72 10.51
N ASP A 52 -2.33 7.46 10.31
CA ASP A 52 -3.07 6.29 10.78
C ASP A 52 -2.50 4.94 10.29
N ILE A 53 -1.62 4.93 9.27
CA ILE A 53 -0.87 3.74 8.85
C ILE A 53 -0.05 3.15 10.00
N GLU A 54 0.33 3.99 10.97
CA GLU A 54 1.06 3.60 12.16
C GLU A 54 0.18 2.97 13.25
N GLU A 55 -1.13 2.79 13.03
CA GLU A 55 -1.99 2.09 13.98
C GLU A 55 -1.98 0.57 13.73
N ASP A 56 -2.01 -0.21 14.81
CA ASP A 56 -2.00 -1.68 14.77
C ASP A 56 -3.30 -2.28 14.17
N ILE A 57 -4.37 -1.49 14.06
CA ILE A 57 -5.69 -1.92 13.58
C ILE A 57 -6.05 -1.19 12.30
N TRP A 58 -6.22 -1.96 11.23
CA TRP A 58 -6.62 -1.48 9.91
C TRP A 58 -8.01 -1.98 9.57
N ASP A 59 -8.99 -1.09 9.64
CA ASP A 59 -10.33 -1.36 9.14
C ASP A 59 -10.39 -1.32 7.60
N ASP A 60 -11.44 -1.91 7.02
CA ASP A 60 -11.65 -1.97 5.58
C ASP A 60 -11.79 -0.59 4.94
N GLU A 61 -12.28 0.42 5.68
CA GLU A 61 -12.45 1.78 5.16
C GLU A 61 -11.09 2.48 4.98
N ARG A 62 -10.19 2.37 5.96
CA ARG A 62 -8.81 2.86 5.92
C ARG A 62 -8.04 2.20 4.79
N LYS A 63 -8.09 0.87 4.70
CA LYS A 63 -7.48 0.12 3.58
C LYS A 63 -7.97 0.66 2.24
N LYS A 64 -9.28 0.84 2.09
CA LYS A 64 -9.87 1.36 0.86
C LYS A 64 -9.38 2.77 0.52
N LYS A 65 -9.27 3.68 1.49
CA LYS A 65 -8.74 5.04 1.29
C LYS A 65 -7.29 5.02 0.81
N ILE A 66 -6.45 4.20 1.44
CA ILE A 66 -5.04 4.03 1.07
C ILE A 66 -4.93 3.45 -0.33
N LEU A 67 -5.67 2.37 -0.64
CA LEU A 67 -5.70 1.77 -1.97
C LEU A 67 -6.17 2.75 -3.05
N MET A 68 -7.23 3.52 -2.81
CA MET A 68 -7.70 4.56 -3.73
C MET A 68 -6.63 5.61 -4.01
N ARG A 69 -5.74 5.88 -3.06
CA ARG A 69 -4.64 6.84 -3.23
C ARG A 69 -3.40 6.21 -3.85
N LEU A 70 -3.13 4.94 -3.56
CA LEU A 70 -2.08 4.16 -4.21
C LEU A 70 -2.39 3.92 -5.69
N CYS A 71 -3.65 3.66 -6.03
CA CYS A 71 -4.09 3.31 -7.39
C CYS A 71 -3.47 4.19 -8.50
N PRO A 72 -3.68 5.52 -8.49
CA PRO A 72 -3.13 6.41 -9.51
C PRO A 72 -1.59 6.56 -9.48
N LEU A 73 -0.92 6.13 -8.41
CA LEU A 73 0.54 6.26 -8.26
C LEU A 73 1.31 5.06 -8.82
N ILE A 74 0.65 3.91 -8.95
CA ILE A 74 1.29 2.66 -9.40
C ILE A 74 0.66 2.10 -10.68
N ASP A 75 -0.19 2.89 -11.33
CA ASP A 75 -1.01 2.51 -12.50
C ASP A 75 -1.77 1.19 -12.25
N LEU A 76 -2.48 1.14 -11.11
CA LEU A 76 -3.41 0.07 -10.81
C LEU A 76 -4.57 0.07 -11.81
#